data_AF-M4ZGE5-F1
#
_entry.id   AF-M4ZGE5-F1
#
_cell.length_a   1.000
_cell.length_b   1.000
_cell.length_c   1.000
_cell.angle_alpha   90.00
_cell.angle_beta   90.00
_cell.angle_gamma   90.00
#
_symmetry.space_group_name_H-M   'P 1'
#
loop_
_entity.id
_entity.type
_entity.pdbx_description
1 polymer ?
#
loop_
_entity_poly.entity_id
_entity_poly.type
_entity_poly.pdbx_seq_one_letter_code
_entity_poly.pdbx_strand_id
1 'polypeptide(L)'
;MRDCAKGTTPEEAAGDLDAPLVAFENQFLALVAELDRDGENLKQSDEYLTARDEALLARLDPVERAIMGTPAYTMTGLSVKARHLAYVLSEYWEAPIDQIGWEGRAVRLLVEAICNVASTPLSIRKPQVGKQQTEGGHRDPNG
;
A
#
# COMPACT_ATOMS: atom_id res chain seq x y z
N MET A 1 -13.31 -28.41 49.96
CA MET A 1 -11.91 -28.40 49.47
C MET A 1 -11.86 -29.00 48.08
N ARG A 2 -11.81 -28.13 47.06
CA ARG A 2 -11.07 -28.25 45.79
C ARG A 2 -11.57 -27.13 44.90
N ASP A 3 -10.97 -25.97 45.10
CA ASP A 3 -11.07 -24.85 44.18
C ASP A 3 -10.29 -25.23 42.91
N CYS A 4 -10.99 -25.42 41.81
CA CYS A 4 -10.37 -25.50 40.50
C CYS A 4 -9.91 -24.09 40.12
N ALA A 5 -8.62 -23.84 40.33
CA ALA A 5 -7.93 -22.69 39.78
C ALA A 5 -8.20 -22.62 38.27
N LYS A 6 -8.91 -21.57 37.84
CA LYS A 6 -8.88 -21.12 36.45
C LYS A 6 -7.42 -20.77 36.15
N GLY A 7 -6.73 -21.67 35.45
CA GLY A 7 -5.50 -21.35 34.78
C GLY A 7 -5.84 -20.30 33.73
N THR A 8 -5.50 -19.05 34.01
CA THR A 8 -5.36 -18.01 32.99
C THR A 8 -4.35 -18.53 31.99
N THR A 9 -4.82 -18.84 30.78
CA THR A 9 -3.95 -19.14 29.64
C THR A 9 -2.99 -17.97 29.44
N PRO A 10 -1.68 -18.20 29.30
CA PRO A 10 -0.70 -17.14 29.06
C PRO A 10 -0.72 -16.67 27.59
N GLU A 11 -1.90 -16.56 26.99
CA GLU A 11 -2.09 -16.16 25.58
C GLU A 11 -2.42 -14.67 25.45
N GLU A 12 -2.82 -14.00 26.54
CA GLU A 12 -3.11 -12.55 26.57
C GLU A 12 -1.92 -11.69 27.05
N ALA A 13 -0.72 -12.27 27.13
CA ALA A 13 0.52 -11.55 27.47
C ALA A 13 1.58 -11.56 26.35
N ALA A 14 1.21 -11.98 25.14
CA ALA A 14 2.00 -11.69 23.94
C ALA A 14 1.64 -10.27 23.50
N GLY A 15 2.47 -9.29 23.85
CA GLY A 15 2.38 -7.97 23.21
C GLY A 15 2.32 -8.17 21.70
N ASP A 16 1.53 -7.35 21.01
CA ASP A 16 1.33 -7.42 19.56
C ASP A 16 2.71 -7.50 18.85
N LEU A 17 3.06 -8.71 18.41
CA LEU A 17 4.41 -9.06 17.93
C LEU A 17 4.77 -8.24 16.68
N ASP A 18 3.76 -7.82 15.94
CA ASP A 18 3.90 -7.03 14.72
C ASP A 18 3.54 -5.55 14.96
N ALA A 19 3.31 -5.10 16.19
CA ALA A 19 3.09 -3.69 16.51
C ALA A 19 4.17 -2.75 15.92
N PRO A 20 5.48 -3.12 15.91
CA PRO A 20 6.49 -2.31 15.23
C PRO A 20 6.24 -2.18 13.73
N LEU A 21 5.84 -3.26 13.04
CA LEU A 21 5.51 -3.22 11.61
C LEU A 21 4.32 -2.31 11.33
N VAL A 22 3.27 -2.40 12.15
CA VAL A 22 2.09 -1.53 12.04
C VAL A 22 2.46 -0.07 12.29
N ALA A 23 3.33 0.21 13.27
CA ALA A 23 3.80 1.56 13.54
C ALA A 23 4.60 2.14 12.38
N PHE A 24 5.53 1.37 11.79
CA PHE A 24 6.31 1.81 10.63
C PHE A 24 5.42 2.02 9.41
N GLU A 25 4.41 1.18 9.20
CA GLU A 25 3.46 1.38 8.12
C GLU A 25 2.69 2.69 8.26
N ASN A 26 2.20 3.00 9.45
CA ASN A 26 1.50 4.26 9.70
C ASN A 26 2.43 5.47 9.45
N GLN A 27 3.70 5.38 9.84
CA GLN A 27 4.70 6.40 9.56
C GLN A 27 4.93 6.54 8.05
N PHE A 28 5.04 5.42 7.33
CA PHE A 28 5.20 5.38 5.89
C PHE A 28 4.01 6.03 5.18
N LEU A 29 2.79 5.63 5.49
CA LEU A 29 1.57 6.19 4.90
C LEU A 29 1.42 7.69 5.17
N ALA A 30 1.85 8.16 6.34
CA ALA A 30 1.86 9.59 6.67
C ALA A 30 2.83 10.38 5.78
N LEU A 31 4.02 9.83 5.50
CA LEU A 31 5.01 10.42 4.60
C LEU A 31 4.54 10.42 3.14
N VAL A 32 3.97 9.30 2.67
CA VAL A 32 3.38 9.21 1.32
C VAL A 32 2.24 10.22 1.14
N ALA A 33 1.37 10.37 2.14
CA ALA A 33 0.31 11.37 2.11
C ALA A 33 0.86 12.82 2.12
N GLU A 34 2.05 13.06 2.68
CA GLU A 34 2.74 14.35 2.57
C GLU A 34 3.17 14.62 1.13
N LEU A 35 3.71 13.61 0.44
CA LEU A 35 4.13 13.70 -0.96
C LEU A 35 2.94 13.96 -1.91
N ASP A 36 1.83 13.21 -1.74
CA ASP A 36 0.64 13.35 -2.60
C ASP A 36 -0.03 14.73 -2.52
N ARG A 37 0.01 15.39 -1.34
CA ARG A 37 -0.56 16.74 -1.16
C ARG A 37 0.23 17.82 -1.88
N ASP A 38 1.52 17.61 -2.08
CA ASP A 38 2.43 18.60 -2.65
C ASP A 38 2.37 18.57 -4.19
N GLY A 39 2.11 17.40 -4.80
CA GLY A 39 1.88 17.27 -6.25
C GLY A 39 0.66 18.04 -6.78
N GLU A 40 -0.34 18.31 -5.92
CA GLU A 40 -1.54 19.09 -6.25
C GLU A 40 -1.33 20.62 -6.07
N ASN A 41 -0.21 21.05 -5.47
CA ASN A 41 0.04 22.44 -5.08
C ASN A 41 1.04 23.14 -6.03
N LEU A 42 0.66 23.25 -7.30
CA LEU A 42 1.47 23.70 -8.45
C LEU A 42 1.92 25.19 -8.44
N LYS A 43 2.23 25.79 -7.29
CA LYS A 43 2.65 27.20 -7.18
C LYS A 43 4.02 27.41 -6.52
N GLN A 44 4.81 26.36 -6.31
CA GLN A 44 6.17 26.47 -5.76
C GLN A 44 7.21 26.35 -6.88
N SER A 45 8.34 27.03 -6.74
CA SER A 45 9.45 26.96 -7.69
C SER A 45 10.00 25.54 -7.78
N ASP A 46 10.33 25.10 -8.99
CA ASP A 46 10.87 23.78 -9.34
C ASP A 46 12.01 23.30 -8.41
N GLU A 47 12.92 24.19 -8.03
CA GLU A 47 14.05 23.91 -7.14
C GLU A 47 13.62 23.64 -5.68
N TYR A 48 12.54 24.27 -5.21
CA TYR A 48 12.00 24.07 -3.85
C TYR A 48 11.22 22.76 -3.75
N LEU A 49 10.50 22.40 -4.81
CA LEU A 49 9.81 21.11 -4.93
C LEU A 49 10.83 19.97 -4.91
N THR A 50 11.91 20.10 -5.70
CA THR A 50 12.99 19.10 -5.75
C THR A 50 13.67 18.89 -4.40
N ALA A 51 14.10 19.96 -3.72
CA ALA A 51 14.78 19.85 -2.42
C ALA A 51 13.88 19.27 -1.32
N ARG A 52 12.57 19.54 -1.39
CA ARG A 52 11.59 19.03 -0.43
C ARG A 52 11.26 17.56 -0.70
N ASP A 53 11.12 17.16 -1.95
CA ASP A 53 10.94 15.77 -2.37
C ASP A 53 12.16 14.92 -1.98
N GLU A 54 13.38 15.42 -2.21
CA GLU A 54 14.62 14.77 -1.75
C GLU A 54 14.64 14.58 -0.22
N ALA A 55 14.24 15.61 0.53
CA ALA A 55 14.15 15.51 1.99
C ALA A 55 13.08 14.51 2.45
N LEU A 56 11.96 14.40 1.73
CA LEU A 56 10.92 13.41 2.00
C LEU A 56 11.38 11.98 1.67
N LEU A 57 12.04 11.78 0.54
CA LEU A 57 12.64 10.50 0.15
C LEU A 57 13.69 10.06 1.17
N ALA A 58 14.53 10.98 1.65
CA ALA A 58 15.50 10.71 2.72
C ALA A 58 14.85 10.28 4.04
N ARG A 59 13.60 10.72 4.32
CA ARG A 59 12.81 10.30 5.49
C ARG A 59 12.09 8.96 5.26
N LEU A 60 11.73 8.64 4.02
CA LEU A 60 11.10 7.37 3.66
C LEU A 60 12.08 6.20 3.77
N ASP A 61 13.29 6.35 3.21
CA ASP A 61 14.32 5.31 3.15
C ASP A 61 14.55 4.54 4.48
N PRO A 62 14.76 5.19 5.65
CA PRO A 62 14.91 4.46 6.91
C PRO A 62 13.64 3.71 7.34
N VAL A 63 12.45 4.20 7.02
CA VAL A 63 11.17 3.55 7.34
C VAL A 63 10.98 2.31 6.47
N GLU A 64 11.24 2.40 5.16
CA GLU A 64 11.17 1.27 4.24
C GLU A 64 12.14 0.16 4.66
N ARG A 65 13.38 0.51 5.00
CA ARG A 65 14.34 -0.46 5.55
C ARG A 65 13.87 -1.08 6.85
N ALA A 66 13.22 -0.32 7.73
CA ALA A 66 12.67 -0.85 8.98
C ALA A 66 11.52 -1.84 8.72
N ILE A 67 10.60 -1.52 7.79
CA ILE A 67 9.52 -2.43 7.36
C ILE A 67 10.12 -3.71 6.79
N MET A 68 11.11 -3.62 5.90
CA MET A 68 11.69 -4.79 5.26
C MET A 68 12.56 -5.63 6.22
N GLY A 69 13.32 -4.98 7.10
CA GLY A 69 14.22 -5.63 8.06
C GLY A 69 13.53 -6.25 9.28
N THR A 70 12.34 -5.76 9.65
CA THR A 70 11.59 -6.32 10.79
C THR A 70 10.89 -7.61 10.38
N PRO A 71 11.06 -8.75 11.07
CA PRO A 71 10.32 -9.98 10.78
C PRO A 71 8.81 -9.80 10.99
N ALA A 72 8.00 -10.51 10.21
CA ALA A 72 6.56 -10.60 10.43
C ALA A 72 6.21 -11.93 11.08
N TYR A 73 5.49 -11.91 12.20
CA TYR A 73 5.14 -13.11 12.98
C TYR A 73 3.67 -13.51 12.83
N THR A 74 2.82 -12.59 12.35
CA THR A 74 1.39 -12.81 12.14
C THR A 74 0.97 -12.41 10.72
N MET A 75 -0.27 -12.74 10.36
CA MET A 75 -0.87 -12.28 9.11
C MET A 75 -0.94 -10.75 9.01
N THR A 76 -1.03 -10.03 10.13
CA THR A 76 -1.00 -8.56 10.15
C THR A 76 0.35 -8.04 9.70
N GLY A 77 1.46 -8.52 10.28
CA GLY A 77 2.80 -8.13 9.84
C GLY A 77 3.10 -8.52 8.40
N LEU A 78 2.59 -9.67 7.95
CA LEU A 78 2.73 -10.10 6.55
C LEU A 78 1.95 -9.19 5.60
N SER A 79 0.75 -8.73 6.00
CA SER A 79 -0.04 -7.82 5.19
C SER A 79 0.59 -6.43 5.09
N VAL A 80 1.26 -5.94 6.14
CA VAL A 80 2.07 -4.71 6.09
C VAL A 80 3.15 -4.82 5.01
N LYS A 81 3.93 -5.91 5.03
CA LYS A 81 4.97 -6.13 4.02
C LYS A 81 4.40 -6.28 2.62
N ALA A 82 3.27 -6.97 2.46
CA ALA A 82 2.61 -7.11 1.17
C ALA A 82 2.14 -5.75 0.61
N ARG A 83 1.50 -4.92 1.45
CA ARG A 83 1.09 -3.56 1.05
C ARG A 83 2.28 -2.68 0.71
N HIS A 84 3.37 -2.77 1.48
CA HIS A 84 4.60 -2.05 1.18
C HIS A 84 5.21 -2.50 -0.15
N LEU A 85 5.28 -3.80 -0.42
CA LEU A 85 5.74 -4.34 -1.71
C LEU A 85 4.91 -3.81 -2.88
N ALA A 86 3.60 -3.75 -2.70
CA ALA A 86 2.67 -3.26 -3.71
C ALA A 86 2.84 -1.75 -3.99
N TYR A 87 3.31 -0.97 -3.01
CA TYR A 87 3.72 0.41 -3.21
C TYR A 87 5.04 0.51 -4.00
N VAL A 88 6.06 -0.26 -3.60
CA VAL A 88 7.37 -0.26 -4.25
C VAL A 88 7.28 -0.71 -5.72
N LEU A 89 6.41 -1.68 -6.00
CA LEU A 89 6.15 -2.23 -7.33
C LEU A 89 4.81 -1.74 -7.89
N SER A 90 4.51 -0.46 -7.68
CA SER A 90 3.23 0.15 -8.08
C SER A 90 2.92 -0.04 -9.56
N GLU A 91 3.93 -0.16 -10.43
CA GLU A 91 3.77 -0.38 -11.87
C GLU A 91 2.99 -1.67 -12.20
N TYR A 92 2.98 -2.68 -11.32
CA TYR A 92 2.20 -3.92 -11.51
C TYR A 92 0.69 -3.74 -11.25
N TRP A 93 0.31 -2.61 -10.64
CA TRP A 93 -1.08 -2.22 -10.42
C TRP A 93 -1.61 -1.18 -11.40
N GLU A 94 -0.75 -0.58 -12.23
CA GLU A 94 -1.14 0.42 -13.23
C GLU A 94 -1.82 -0.17 -14.48
N ALA A 95 -1.64 -1.47 -14.73
CA ALA A 95 -2.26 -2.18 -15.84
C ALA A 95 -3.22 -3.30 -15.38
N PRO A 96 -4.18 -3.70 -16.23
CA PRO A 96 -4.95 -4.94 -16.03
C PRO A 96 -4.06 -6.18 -15.86
N ILE A 97 -4.50 -7.14 -15.04
CA ILE A 97 -3.70 -8.32 -14.67
C ILE A 97 -3.36 -9.24 -15.86
N ASP A 98 -4.14 -9.16 -16.94
CA ASP A 98 -3.92 -9.87 -18.20
C ASP A 98 -2.89 -9.19 -19.12
N GLN A 99 -2.51 -7.94 -18.80
CA GLN A 99 -1.59 -7.12 -19.59
C GLN A 99 -0.20 -6.96 -18.94
N ILE A 100 -0.04 -7.45 -17.70
CA ILE A 100 1.25 -7.48 -17.01
C ILE A 100 1.99 -8.80 -17.29
N GLY A 101 3.33 -8.72 -17.29
CA GLY A 101 4.20 -9.88 -17.42
C GLY A 101 3.97 -10.91 -16.30
N TRP A 102 4.50 -12.12 -16.50
CA TRP A 102 4.32 -13.24 -15.57
C TRP A 102 4.78 -12.90 -14.14
N GLU A 103 5.91 -12.22 -14.00
CA GLU A 103 6.50 -11.81 -12.72
C GLU A 103 5.56 -10.84 -11.98
N GLY A 104 5.09 -9.80 -12.67
CA GLY A 104 4.15 -8.83 -12.10
C GLY A 104 2.83 -9.49 -11.70
N ARG A 105 2.34 -10.44 -12.52
CA ARG A 105 1.14 -11.23 -12.20
C ARG A 105 1.34 -12.08 -10.95
N ALA A 106 2.47 -12.77 -10.82
CA ALA A 106 2.77 -13.60 -9.67
C ALA A 106 2.84 -12.78 -8.37
N VAL A 107 3.54 -11.65 -8.41
CA VAL A 107 3.63 -10.71 -7.27
C VAL A 107 2.25 -10.19 -6.89
N ARG A 108 1.48 -9.70 -7.86
CA ARG A 108 0.15 -9.13 -7.61
C ARG A 108 -0.82 -10.15 -7.01
N LEU A 109 -0.87 -11.36 -7.54
CA LEU A 109 -1.72 -12.43 -6.99
C LEU A 109 -1.33 -12.80 -5.56
N LEU A 110 -0.03 -12.89 -5.26
CA LEU A 110 0.45 -13.20 -3.92
C LEU A 110 0.08 -12.10 -2.91
N VAL A 111 0.33 -10.84 -3.27
CA VAL A 111 0.01 -9.68 -2.43
C VAL A 111 -1.50 -9.61 -2.18
N GLU A 112 -2.32 -9.69 -3.23
CA GLU A 112 -3.78 -9.65 -3.09
C GLU A 112 -4.29 -10.80 -2.20
N ALA A 113 -3.74 -12.01 -2.34
CA ALA A 113 -4.09 -13.14 -1.49
C ALA A 113 -3.74 -12.90 -0.01
N ILE A 114 -2.53 -12.42 0.29
CA ILE A 114 -2.10 -12.10 1.66
C ILE A 114 -3.02 -11.05 2.28
N CYS A 115 -3.28 -9.95 1.57
CA CYS A 115 -4.13 -8.86 2.03
C CYS A 115 -5.58 -9.32 2.26
N ASN A 116 -6.10 -10.20 1.40
CA ASN A 116 -7.45 -10.76 1.56
C ASN A 116 -7.55 -11.66 2.80
N VAL A 117 -6.56 -12.53 3.04
CA VAL A 117 -6.54 -13.38 4.25
C VAL A 117 -6.41 -12.54 5.51
N ALA A 118 -5.62 -11.46 5.47
CA ALA A 118 -5.46 -10.54 6.60
C ALA A 118 -6.67 -9.60 6.80
N SER A 119 -7.70 -9.65 5.95
CA SER A 119 -8.85 -8.73 5.97
C SER A 119 -8.46 -7.24 5.90
N THR A 120 -7.33 -6.94 5.23
CA THR A 120 -6.81 -5.59 5.01
C THR A 120 -6.61 -5.36 3.51
N PRO A 121 -7.65 -4.97 2.76
CA PRO A 121 -7.57 -4.82 1.31
C PRO A 121 -6.56 -3.75 0.87
N LEU A 122 -5.96 -3.94 -0.30
CA LEU A 122 -5.10 -2.94 -0.94
C LEU A 122 -5.93 -1.74 -1.41
N SER A 123 -5.58 -0.54 -0.94
CA SER A 123 -6.13 0.73 -1.44
C SER A 123 -5.23 1.35 -2.51
N ILE A 124 -4.79 0.56 -3.49
CA ILE A 124 -4.00 1.07 -4.63
C ILE A 124 -4.97 1.58 -5.70
N ARG A 125 -4.65 2.74 -6.30
CA ARG A 125 -5.44 3.34 -7.38
C ARG A 125 -5.65 2.28 -8.47
N LYS A 126 -6.90 1.94 -8.76
CA LYS A 126 -7.20 0.98 -9.84
C LYS A 126 -6.89 1.63 -11.19
N PRO A 127 -6.40 0.86 -12.18
CA PRO A 127 -6.29 1.34 -13.55
C PRO A 127 -7.63 1.89 -13.98
N GLN A 128 -7.66 3.14 -14.48
CA GLN A 128 -8.86 3.65 -15.12
C GLN A 128 -9.02 2.85 -16.41
N VAL A 129 -9.90 1.85 -16.39
CA VAL A 129 -10.35 1.19 -17.62
C VAL A 129 -10.95 2.30 -18.48
N GLY A 130 -10.24 2.64 -19.56
CA GLY A 130 -10.64 3.69 -20.48
C GLY A 130 -12.11 3.52 -20.82
N LYS A 131 -12.91 4.55 -20.54
CA LYS A 131 -14.27 4.63 -21.06
C LYS A 131 -14.13 4.54 -22.58
N GLN A 132 -14.48 3.38 -23.15
CA GLN A 132 -14.64 3.25 -24.58
C GLN A 132 -15.58 4.36 -25.02
N GLN A 133 -15.08 5.22 -25.90
CA GLN A 133 -15.91 6.16 -26.64
C GLN A 133 -16.93 5.32 -27.40
N THR A 134 -18.14 5.21 -26.86
CA THR A 134 -19.30 4.81 -27.66
C THR A 134 -19.59 5.95 -28.61
N GLU A 135 -19.12 5.78 -29.84
CA GLU A 135 -19.69 6.43 -31.02
C GLU A 135 -21.21 6.28 -30.97
N GLY A 136 -21.91 7.41 -31.10
CA GLY A 136 -23.37 7.49 -31.10
C GLY A 136 -23.75 8.84 -31.69
N GLY A 137 -23.87 8.86 -33.01
CA GLY A 137 -23.92 10.07 -33.82
C GLY A 137 -25.19 10.90 -33.68
N HIS A 138 -25.04 12.20 -33.88
CA HIS A 138 -26.04 13.05 -34.54
C HIS A 138 -25.35 14.34 -35.00
N ARG A 139 -24.99 14.40 -36.30
CA ARG A 139 -24.75 15.66 -37.01
C ARG A 139 -25.77 15.73 -38.13
N ASP A 140 -26.85 16.44 -37.88
CA ASP A 140 -27.47 17.24 -38.93
C ASP A 140 -26.53 18.39 -39.26
N PRO A 141 -26.40 18.69 -40.55
CA PRO A 141 -26.57 20.08 -40.93
C PRO A 141 -27.37 20.19 -42.24
N ASN A 142 -28.45 20.99 -42.20
CA ASN A 142 -29.09 21.68 -43.33
C ASN A 142 -28.92 21.04 -44.72
N GLY A 143 -30.00 20.39 -45.16
CA GLY A 143 -30.34 20.10 -46.55
C GLY A 143 -31.83 19.81 -46.64
#